data_AF-A0A3E0KGQ7-F1
#
_entry.id   AF-A0A3E0KGQ7-F1
#
_cell.length_a   1.000
_cell.length_b   1.000
_cell.length_c   1.000
_cell.angle_alpha   90.00
_cell.angle_beta   90.00
_cell.angle_gamma   90.00
#
_symmetry.space_group_name_H-M   'P 1'
#
loop_
_entity.id
_entity.type
_entity.pdbx_description
1 polymer ?
#
loop_
_entity_poly.entity_id
_entity_poly.type
_entity_poly.pdbx_seq_one_letter_code
_entity_poly.pdbx_strand_id
1 'polypeptide(L)' 'MAQITQAELHNLHELIWMEAAMHEKFRAYAEQAPEEHVRKLCGQLADRSRQHLTALSQLLGAGHTGVH' A
#
# COMPACT_ATOMS: atom_id res chain seq x y z
N MET A 1 -9.56 -21.87 9.97
CA MET A 1 -9.05 -20.60 9.41
C MET A 1 -7.71 -20.89 8.78
N ALA A 2 -7.51 -20.50 7.51
CA ALA A 2 -6.23 -20.75 6.83
C ALA A 2 -5.14 -19.88 7.49
N GLN A 3 -4.07 -20.53 7.96
CA GLN A 3 -2.90 -19.83 8.48
C GLN A 3 -2.09 -19.31 7.29
N ILE A 4 -1.66 -18.05 7.36
CA ILE A 4 -0.75 -17.46 6.38
C ILE A 4 0.59 -18.19 6.49
N THR A 5 1.09 -18.71 5.38
CA THR A 5 2.41 -19.32 5.30
C THR A 5 3.50 -18.26 5.38
N GLN A 6 4.72 -18.65 5.74
CA GLN A 6 5.87 -17.74 5.79
C GLN A 6 6.13 -17.06 4.43
N ALA A 7 5.91 -17.77 3.32
CA ALA A 7 6.07 -17.22 1.97
C ALA A 7 5.01 -16.16 1.65
N GLU A 8 3.75 -16.42 2.04
CA GLU A 8 2.66 -15.44 1.88
C GLU A 8 2.89 -14.20 2.76
N LEU A 9 3.39 -14.38 3.99
CA LEU A 9 3.75 -13.27 4.87
C LEU A 9 4.86 -12.39 4.26
N HIS A 10 5.90 -13.02 3.71
CA HIS A 10 6.97 -12.31 3.03
C HIS A 10 6.46 -11.53 1.80
N ASN A 11 5.67 -12.18 0.94
CA ASN A 11 5.06 -11.52 -0.21
C ASN A 11 4.17 -10.34 0.20
N LEU A 12 3.44 -10.47 1.30
CA LEU A 12 2.58 -9.41 1.80
C LEU A 12 3.38 -8.21 2.33
N HIS A 13 4.52 -8.45 2.99
CA HIS A 13 5.45 -7.38 3.37
C HIS A 13 6.04 -6.67 2.14
N GLU A 14 6.44 -7.41 1.11
CA GLU A 14 6.92 -6.84 -0.16
C GLU A 14 5.85 -5.93 -0.81
N LEU A 15 4.59 -6.39 -0.85
CA LEU A 15 3.48 -5.61 -1.38
C LEU A 15 3.22 -4.33 -0.57
N ILE A 16 3.29 -4.40 0.75
CA ILE A 16 3.15 -3.22 1.63
C ILE A 16 4.27 -2.22 1.34
N TRP A 17 5.51 -2.69 1.26
CA TRP A 17 6.65 -1.81 0.98
C TRP A 17 6.52 -1.14 -0.39
N MET A 18 6.11 -1.90 -1.41
CA MET A 18 5.86 -1.38 -2.75
C MET A 18 4.77 -0.30 -2.75
N GLU A 19 3.63 -0.54 -2.11
CA GLU A 19 2.52 0.44 -2.08
C GLU A 19 2.90 1.71 -1.30
N ALA A 20 3.73 1.61 -0.27
CA ALA A 20 4.28 2.76 0.44
C ALA A 20 5.17 3.60 -0.47
N ALA A 21 6.10 2.96 -1.20
CA ALA A 21 6.97 3.64 -2.15
C ALA A 21 6.17 4.30 -3.29
N MET A 22 5.11 3.64 -3.79
CA MET A 22 4.24 4.19 -4.82
C MET A 22 3.46 5.41 -4.31
N HIS A 23 2.91 5.34 -3.10
CA HIS A 23 2.23 6.47 -2.47
C HIS A 23 3.14 7.70 -2.38
N GLU A 24 4.35 7.54 -1.86
CA GLU A 24 5.32 8.63 -1.74
C GLU A 24 5.69 9.23 -3.10
N LYS A 25 5.93 8.37 -4.09
CA LYS A 25 6.27 8.79 -5.45
C LYS A 25 5.15 9.59 -6.10
N PHE A 26 3.91 9.13 -6.00
CA PHE A 26 2.76 9.84 -6.56
C PHE A 26 2.50 11.16 -5.83
N ARG A 27 2.71 11.23 -4.51
CA ARG A 27 2.66 12.49 -3.76
C ARG A 27 3.70 13.48 -4.27
N ALA A 28 4.95 13.05 -4.41
CA ALA A 28 6.02 13.91 -4.90
C ALA A 28 5.72 14.43 -6.31
N TYR A 29 5.16 13.59 -7.19
CA TYR A 29 4.74 14.01 -8.53
C TYR A 29 3.57 15.00 -8.50
N ALA A 30 2.60 14.81 -7.61
CA ALA A 30 1.50 15.76 -7.44
C ALA A 30 1.98 17.13 -6.93
N GLU A 31 3.04 17.17 -6.13
CA GLU A 31 3.63 18.41 -5.61
C GLU A 31 4.46 19.16 -6.66
N GLN A 32 5.11 18.43 -7.57
CA GLN A 32 6.03 18.99 -8.57
C GLN A 32 5.37 19.29 -9.92
N ALA A 33 4.24 18.64 -10.24
CA ALA A 33 3.62 18.77 -11.56
C ALA A 33 3.00 20.18 -11.77
N PRO A 34 3.38 20.90 -12.83
CA PRO A 34 2.78 22.20 -13.15
C PRO A 34 1.35 22.06 -13.69
N GLU A 35 1.03 20.96 -14.35
CA GLU A 35 -0.29 20.73 -14.93
C GLU A 35 -1.32 20.26 -13.88
N GLU A 36 -2.46 20.94 -13.80
CA GLU A 36 -3.53 20.61 -12.84
C GLU A 36 -4.07 19.17 -13.00
N HIS A 37 -4.24 18.71 -14.24
CA HIS A 37 -4.74 17.37 -14.50
C HIS A 37 -3.76 16.28 -14.04
N VAL A 38 -2.45 16.51 -14.19
CA VAL A 38 -1.41 15.60 -13.70
C VAL A 38 -1.42 15.58 -12.17
N ARG A 39 -1.51 16.75 -11.51
CA ARG A 39 -1.63 16.82 -10.04
C ARG A 39 -2.82 16.04 -9.50
N LYS A 40 -3.99 16.19 -10.13
CA LYS A 40 -5.21 15.45 -9.75
C LYS A 40 -5.04 13.95 -9.94
N LEU A 41 -4.48 13.53 -11.07
CA LEU A 41 -4.24 12.11 -11.34
C LEU A 41 -3.25 11.51 -10.33
N CYS A 42 -2.13 12.18 -10.08
CA CYS A 42 -1.14 11.75 -9.09
C CYS A 42 -1.73 11.72 -7.67
N GLY A 43 -2.57 12.68 -7.29
CA GLY A 43 -3.30 12.66 -6.02
C GLY A 43 -4.21 11.43 -5.89
N GLN A 44 -5.01 11.13 -6.92
CA GLN A 44 -5.87 9.95 -6.95
C GLN A 44 -5.08 8.63 -6.85
N LEU A 45 -3.93 8.56 -7.52
CA LEU A 45 -3.05 7.39 -7.46
C LEU A 45 -2.41 7.23 -6.07
N ALA A 46 -1.97 8.33 -5.45
CA ALA A 46 -1.45 8.32 -4.08
C ALA A 46 -2.52 7.86 -3.08
N ASP A 47 -3.75 8.35 -3.20
CA ASP A 47 -4.87 7.93 -2.36
C ASP A 47 -5.20 6.45 -2.54
N ARG A 48 -5.15 5.95 -3.78
CA ARG A 48 -5.36 4.53 -4.05
C ARG A 48 -4.29 3.64 -3.41
N SER A 49 -3.01 4.00 -3.53
CA SER A 49 -1.93 3.27 -2.84
C SER A 49 -2.12 3.28 -1.32
N ARG A 50 -2.60 4.39 -0.74
CA ARG A 50 -2.94 4.44 0.69
C ARG A 50 -4.08 3.49 1.08
N GLN A 51 -5.11 3.37 0.23
CA GLN A 51 -6.19 2.41 0.45
C GLN A 51 -5.66 0.97 0.40
N HIS A 52 -4.80 0.64 -0.57
CA HIS A 52 -4.16 -0.67 -0.67
C HIS A 52 -3.31 -0.98 0.57
N LEU A 53 -2.49 -0.03 1.04
CA LEU A 53 -1.71 -0.17 2.28
C LEU A 53 -2.59 -0.50 3.48
N THR A 54 -3.71 0.19 3.61
CA THR A 54 -4.66 -0.02 4.70
C THR A 54 -5.23 -1.44 4.65
N ALA A 55 -5.65 -1.90 3.47
CA ALA A 55 -6.16 -3.25 3.28
C ALA A 55 -5.10 -4.34 3.55
N LEU A 56 -3.89 -4.17 3.02
CA LEU A 56 -2.77 -5.11 3.25
C LEU A 56 -2.37 -5.16 4.73
N SER A 57 -2.35 -4.02 5.42
CA SER A 57 -2.04 -3.97 6.86
C SER A 57 -3.12 -4.66 7.71
N GLN A 58 -4.39 -4.58 7.30
CA GLN A 58 -5.47 -5.31 7.96
C GLN A 58 -5.32 -6.83 7.79
N LEU A 59 -4.81 -7.30 6.65
CA LEU A 59 -4.52 -8.73 6.46
C LEU A 59 -3.42 -9.23 7.40
N LEU A 60 -2.39 -8.41 7.69
CA LEU A 60 -1.39 -8.74 8.73
C LEU A 60 -2.03 -8.84 10.12
N GLY A 61 -2.83 -7.84 10.50
CA GLY A 61 -3.47 -7.79 11.81
C GLY A 61 -4.47 -8.94 12.03
N ALA A 62 -5.19 -9.33 10.98
CA ALA A 62 -6.12 -10.46 11.02
C ALA A 62 -5.39 -11.82 11.06
N GLY A 63 -4.21 -11.94 10.46
CA GLY A 63 -3.40 -13.17 10.48
C GLY A 63 -2.66 -13.43 11.80
N HIS A 64 -2.43 -12.42 12.64
CA HIS A 64 -1.63 -12.53 13.86
C HIS A 64 -2.40 -12.99 15.11
N THR A 65 -3.71 -13.25 15.02
CA THR A 65 -4.53 -13.74 16.14
C THR A 65 -4.52 -15.27 16.30
N GLY A 66 -3.69 -15.98 15.54
CA GLY A 66 -3.45 -17.41 15.67
C GLY A 66 -2.05 -17.74 16.16
N VAL A 67 -1.64 -17.22 17.32
CA VAL A 67 -0.39 -17.61 18.00
C VAL A 67 -0.73 -18.51 19.19
N HIS A 68 -0.58 -19.81 19.02
CA HIS A 68 -0.50 -20.82 20.08
C HIS A 68 0.57 -21.83 19.73
#